data_AF-F8ANR8-F1
#
_entry.id   AF-F8ANR8-F1
#
_cell.length_a   1.000
_cell.length_b   1.000
_cell.length_c   1.000
_cell.angle_alpha   90.00
_cell.angle_beta   90.00
_cell.angle_gamma   90.00
#
_symmetry.space_group_name_H-M   'P 1'
#
loop_
_entity.id
_entity.type
_entity.pdbx_description
1 polymer ?
#
loop_
_entity_poly.entity_id
_entity_poly.type
_entity_poly.pdbx_seq_one_letter_code
_entity_poly.pdbx_strand_id
1 'polypeptide(L)'
;MNTNTSNTASGKDNINVDVKFNNKNNEFNLDNAPCFSLKLRYNSKNKAKIIYNSILLEHLNSQIRSKSIMKLKNNTIIIETVAPELSILKASLYSYIRWIKVAESIYKLTSENK
;
A
#
# COMPACT_ATOMS: atom_id res chain seq x y z
N MET A 1 -10.51 11.25 14.99
CA MET A 1 -10.99 11.86 13.74
C MET A 1 -10.66 10.92 12.59
N ASN A 2 -11.67 10.34 11.93
CA ASN A 2 -11.47 9.56 10.70
C ASN A 2 -11.45 10.56 9.53
N THR A 3 -10.30 10.73 8.89
CA THR A 3 -10.20 11.54 7.66
C THR A 3 -10.29 10.60 6.46
N ASN A 4 -11.49 10.43 5.91
CA ASN A 4 -11.69 9.81 4.61
C ASN A 4 -11.29 10.82 3.53
N THR A 5 -10.06 10.75 3.03
CA THR A 5 -9.66 11.50 1.82
C THR A 5 -9.80 10.61 0.61
N SER A 6 -10.96 10.69 -0.06
CA SER A 6 -11.15 10.14 -1.41
C SER A 6 -10.72 11.19 -2.43
N ASN A 7 -9.50 11.08 -2.96
CA ASN A 7 -9.09 11.88 -4.13
C ASN A 7 -9.49 11.12 -5.40
N THR A 8 -10.58 11.55 -6.04
CA THR A 8 -10.92 11.15 -7.41
C THR A 8 -10.33 12.19 -8.37
N ALA A 9 -9.14 11.92 -8.91
CA ALA A 9 -8.60 12.67 -10.04
C ALA A 9 -9.06 12.02 -11.34
N SER A 10 -9.63 12.84 -12.22
CA SER A 10 -10.20 12.53 -13.52
C SER A 10 -9.19 11.90 -14.49
N GLY A 11 -9.57 10.77 -15.10
CA GLY A 11 -8.92 10.12 -16.24
C GLY A 11 -7.80 9.14 -15.86
N LYS A 12 -7.95 7.87 -16.30
CA LYS A 12 -6.99 6.73 -16.17
C LYS A 12 -7.17 5.92 -14.88
N ASP A 13 -7.50 4.63 -15.07
CA ASP A 13 -7.55 3.54 -14.07
C ASP A 13 -7.95 3.96 -12.65
N ASN A 14 -9.25 3.80 -12.33
CA ASN A 14 -9.81 4.08 -11.00
C ASN A 14 -9.14 3.23 -9.89
N ILE A 15 -8.04 3.72 -9.32
CA ILE A 15 -7.43 3.12 -8.13
C ILE A 15 -8.16 3.68 -6.92
N ASN A 16 -8.95 2.83 -6.26
CA ASN A 16 -9.51 3.17 -4.96
C ASN A 16 -8.44 2.92 -3.90
N VAL A 17 -7.95 4.00 -3.32
CA VAL A 17 -7.01 3.98 -2.19
C VAL A 17 -7.80 4.25 -0.91
N ASP A 18 -7.85 3.26 -0.03
CA ASP A 18 -8.39 3.40 1.32
C ASP A 18 -7.24 3.31 2.32
N VAL A 19 -7.03 4.37 3.11
CA VAL A 19 -6.02 4.44 4.16
C VAL A 19 -6.72 4.65 5.50
N LYS A 20 -6.58 3.67 6.39
CA LYS A 20 -7.13 3.75 7.76
C LYS A 20 -6.00 3.79 8.76
N PHE A 21 -6.06 4.73 9.71
CA PHE A 21 -5.16 4.81 10.85
C PHE A 21 -5.89 4.35 12.12
N ASN A 22 -5.23 3.54 12.95
CA ASN A 22 -5.80 3.08 14.22
C ASN A 22 -4.69 2.96 15.28
N ASN A 23 -5.10 3.06 16.55
CA ASN A 23 -4.26 2.81 17.73
C ASN A 23 -4.78 1.62 18.56
N LYS A 24 -5.78 0.84 18.10
CA LYS A 24 -6.34 -0.28 18.86
C LYS A 24 -6.26 -1.62 18.13
N ASN A 25 -5.64 -2.58 18.81
CA ASN A 25 -5.69 -4.04 18.68
C ASN A 25 -5.71 -4.58 17.24
N ASN A 26 -4.53 -4.70 16.65
CA ASN A 26 -4.29 -5.50 15.45
C ASN A 26 -3.66 -6.86 15.82
N GLU A 27 -3.66 -7.81 14.87
CA GLU A 27 -3.00 -9.13 14.87
C GLU A 27 -1.55 -9.16 15.40
N PHE A 28 -0.94 -8.01 15.64
CA PHE A 28 0.44 -7.85 16.10
C PHE A 28 0.62 -7.75 17.62
N ASN A 29 -0.45 -7.73 18.45
CA ASN A 29 -0.34 -7.64 19.92
C ASN A 29 0.60 -6.51 20.40
N LEU A 30 0.49 -5.31 19.81
CA LEU A 30 1.08 -4.08 20.37
C LEU A 30 -0.06 -3.12 20.73
N ASP A 31 -0.37 -3.02 22.02
CA ASP A 31 -1.34 -2.05 22.53
C ASP A 31 -0.87 -0.62 22.18
N ASN A 32 -1.75 0.19 21.59
CA ASN A 32 -1.54 1.61 21.25
C ASN A 32 -0.47 1.94 20.20
N ALA A 33 0.13 0.97 19.51
CA ALA A 33 1.09 1.27 18.45
C ALA A 33 0.39 1.85 17.20
N PRO A 34 0.90 2.95 16.61
CA PRO A 34 0.30 3.53 15.43
C PRO A 34 0.38 2.57 14.24
N CYS A 35 -0.73 2.42 13.52
CA CYS A 35 -0.82 1.55 12.35
C CYS A 35 -1.48 2.23 11.14
N PHE A 36 -1.26 1.68 9.95
CA PHE A 36 -2.08 1.97 8.78
C PHE A 36 -2.51 0.69 8.04
N SER A 37 -3.66 0.75 7.37
CA SER A 37 -4.10 -0.22 6.35
C SER A 37 -4.28 0.51 5.03
N LEU A 38 -3.53 0.10 3.99
CA LEU A 38 -3.61 0.61 2.63
C LEU A 38 -4.18 -0.47 1.71
N LYS A 39 -5.26 -0.13 0.98
CA LYS A 39 -5.85 -1.02 -0.04
C LYS A 39 -5.79 -0.37 -1.41
N LEU A 40 -5.27 -1.09 -2.40
CA LEU A 40 -5.20 -0.66 -3.79
C LEU A 40 -6.01 -1.63 -4.66
N ARG A 41 -7.14 -1.16 -5.19
CA ARG A 41 -7.99 -1.95 -6.08
C ARG A 41 -7.73 -1.55 -7.54
N TYR A 42 -7.40 -2.54 -8.36
CA TYR A 42 -7.18 -2.37 -9.80
C TYR A 42 -8.34 -2.94 -10.62
N ASN A 43 -8.53 -2.42 -11.84
CA ASN A 43 -9.54 -2.94 -12.76
C ASN A 43 -9.19 -4.32 -13.33
N SER A 44 -7.91 -4.68 -13.35
CA SER A 44 -7.41 -5.96 -13.87
C SER A 44 -6.68 -6.75 -12.80
N LYS A 45 -7.03 -8.04 -12.67
CA LYS A 45 -6.30 -9.01 -11.83
C LYS A 45 -4.84 -9.13 -12.26
N ASN A 46 -4.58 -9.08 -13.58
CA ASN A 46 -3.22 -9.16 -14.11
C ASN A 46 -2.39 -7.93 -13.72
N LYS A 47 -2.97 -6.72 -13.86
CA LYS A 47 -2.32 -5.48 -13.41
C LYS A 47 -1.99 -5.54 -11.92
N ALA A 48 -2.95 -5.92 -11.07
CA ALA A 48 -2.72 -6.05 -9.63
C ALA A 48 -1.58 -7.01 -9.31
N LYS A 49 -1.51 -8.16 -10.00
CA LYS A 49 -0.44 -9.16 -9.81
C LYS A 49 0.93 -8.61 -10.21
N ILE A 50 1.02 -7.89 -11.33
CA ILE A 50 2.28 -7.30 -11.80
C ILE A 50 2.77 -6.25 -10.81
N ILE A 51 1.89 -5.31 -10.43
CA ILE A 51 2.24 -4.26 -9.45
C ILE A 51 2.66 -4.87 -8.10
N TYR A 52 1.92 -5.87 -7.59
CA TYR A 52 2.26 -6.57 -6.36
C TYR A 52 3.67 -7.18 -6.42
N ASN A 53 3.98 -7.91 -7.49
CA ASN A 53 5.29 -8.54 -7.67
C ASN A 53 6.42 -7.51 -7.76
N SER A 54 6.18 -6.37 -8.41
CA SER A 54 7.17 -5.28 -8.51
C SER A 54 7.52 -4.66 -7.15
N ILE A 55 6.57 -4.59 -6.23
CA ILE A 55 6.77 -4.00 -4.89
C ILE A 55 7.29 -5.06 -3.89
N LEU A 56 7.06 -6.35 -4.16
CA LEU A 56 7.36 -7.44 -3.22
C LEU A 56 8.82 -7.48 -2.78
N LEU A 57 9.76 -7.25 -3.68
CA LEU A 57 11.19 -7.27 -3.35
C LEU A 57 11.57 -6.15 -2.38
N GLU A 58 11.04 -4.95 -2.61
CA GLU A 58 11.24 -3.79 -1.74
C GLU A 58 10.61 -4.03 -0.36
N HIS A 59 9.38 -4.58 -0.34
CA HIS A 59 8.66 -4.94 0.87
C HIS A 59 9.46 -5.91 1.76
N LEU A 60 10.05 -6.94 1.16
CA LEU A 60 10.84 -7.95 1.88
C LEU A 60 12.11 -7.36 2.49
N ASN A 61 12.76 -6.41 1.81
CA ASN A 61 14.02 -5.82 2.26
C ASN A 61 13.84 -4.68 3.29
N SER A 62 12.65 -4.12 3.45
CA SER A 62 12.44 -2.89 4.24
C SER A 62 12.00 -3.10 5.71
N GLN A 63 11.80 -4.33 6.18
CA GLN A 63 11.14 -4.67 7.45
C GLN A 63 12.03 -4.49 8.70
N ILE A 64 12.69 -3.35 8.86
CA ILE A 64 13.66 -3.14 9.97
C ILE A 64 12.98 -2.62 11.23
N ARG A 65 12.33 -1.44 11.15
CA ARG A 65 11.75 -0.74 12.32
C ARG A 65 10.22 -0.76 12.37
N SER A 66 9.57 -1.03 11.23
CA SER A 66 8.14 -1.25 11.14
C SER A 66 7.88 -2.71 10.76
N LYS A 67 6.73 -3.23 11.19
CA LYS A 67 6.26 -4.55 10.80
C LYS A 67 5.11 -4.38 9.82
N SER A 68 5.28 -4.91 8.61
CA SER A 68 4.28 -4.83 7.56
C SER A 68 3.92 -6.20 7.03
N ILE A 69 2.67 -6.36 6.64
CA ILE A 69 2.15 -7.50 5.87
C ILE A 69 1.68 -6.97 4.53
N MET A 70 2.05 -7.64 3.44
CA MET A 70 1.56 -7.34 2.09
C MET A 70 0.91 -8.58 1.45
N LYS A 71 -0.37 -8.47 1.08
CA LYS A 71 -1.17 -9.57 0.53
C LYS A 71 -1.82 -9.15 -0.80
N LEU A 72 -1.90 -10.08 -1.75
CA LEU A 72 -2.69 -9.92 -2.98
C LEU A 72 -3.99 -10.75 -2.86
N LYS A 73 -5.14 -10.10 -2.92
CA LYS A 73 -6.47 -10.75 -2.97
C LYS A 73 -7.17 -10.37 -4.27
N ASN A 74 -7.23 -11.31 -5.21
CA ASN A 74 -7.78 -11.08 -6.56
C ASN A 74 -7.10 -9.89 -7.28
N ASN A 75 -7.81 -8.78 -7.44
CA ASN A 75 -7.36 -7.53 -8.06
C ASN A 75 -7.01 -6.43 -7.03
N THR A 76 -6.86 -6.80 -5.76
CA THR A 76 -6.64 -5.87 -4.66
C THR A 76 -5.35 -6.20 -3.90
N ILE A 77 -4.45 -5.21 -3.80
CA ILE A 77 -3.27 -5.27 -2.93
C ILE A 77 -3.64 -4.69 -1.57
N ILE A 78 -3.28 -5.40 -0.51
CA ILE A 78 -3.54 -5.01 0.88
C ILE A 78 -2.19 -4.92 1.58
N ILE A 79 -1.91 -3.76 2.17
CA ILE A 79 -0.70 -3.50 2.97
C ILE A 79 -1.16 -3.06 4.35
N GLU A 80 -0.70 -3.75 5.38
CA GLU A 80 -0.98 -3.45 6.78
C GLU A 80 0.34 -3.25 7.49
N THR A 81 0.53 -2.11 8.15
CA THR A 81 1.78 -1.77 8.82
C THR A 81 1.51 -1.27 10.24
N VAL A 82 2.33 -1.71 11.17
CA VAL A 82 2.43 -1.18 12.53
C VAL A 82 3.87 -0.72 12.79
N ALA A 83 4.03 0.34 13.58
CA ALA A 83 5.33 0.86 13.97
C ALA A 83 5.30 1.36 15.43
N PRO A 84 6.45 1.42 16.14
CA PRO A 84 6.46 1.91 17.51
C PRO A 84 6.28 3.44 17.60
N GLU A 85 6.59 4.17 16.52
CA GLU A 85 6.49 5.63 16.46
C GLU A 85 5.79 6.09 15.19
N LEU A 86 5.10 7.24 15.27
CA LEU A 86 4.42 7.85 14.13
C LEU A 86 5.39 8.26 13.01
N SER A 87 6.61 8.68 13.36
CA SER A 87 7.68 9.03 12.42
C SER A 87 8.04 7.85 11.50
N ILE A 88 8.22 6.68 12.10
CA ILE A 88 8.52 5.41 11.42
C ILE A 88 7.32 4.96 10.58
N LEU A 89 6.09 5.10 11.12
CA LEU A 89 4.88 4.77 10.37
C LEU A 89 4.77 5.62 9.09
N LYS A 90 5.01 6.94 9.19
CA LYS A 90 5.00 7.87 8.05
C LYS A 90 6.07 7.49 7.03
N ALA A 91 7.29 7.21 7.47
CA ALA A 91 8.37 6.77 6.59
C ALA A 91 7.99 5.49 5.83
N SER A 92 7.37 4.52 6.52
CA SER A 92 6.90 3.28 5.88
C SER A 92 5.80 3.57 4.85
N LEU A 93 4.81 4.40 5.18
CA LEU A 93 3.74 4.77 4.25
C LEU A 93 4.31 5.46 3.00
N TYR A 94 5.22 6.42 3.16
CA TYR A 94 5.83 7.13 2.04
C TYR A 94 6.65 6.20 1.13
N SER A 95 7.36 5.23 1.71
CA SER A 95 8.05 4.20 0.93
C SER A 95 7.08 3.39 0.07
N TYR A 96 5.96 2.90 0.63
CA TYR A 96 4.97 2.18 -0.18
C TYR A 96 4.38 3.03 -1.29
N ILE A 97 3.97 4.28 -0.99
CA ILE A 97 3.42 5.18 -2.01
C ILE A 97 4.43 5.41 -3.14
N ARG A 98 5.71 5.59 -2.82
CA ARG A 98 6.78 5.73 -3.82
C ARG A 98 6.92 4.47 -4.67
N TRP A 99 7.03 3.29 -4.05
CA TRP A 99 7.17 2.03 -4.79
C TRP A 99 5.97 1.74 -5.70
N ILE A 100 4.75 2.00 -5.22
CA ILE A 100 3.53 1.86 -6.00
C ILE A 100 3.56 2.76 -7.23
N LYS A 101 3.88 4.05 -7.06
CA LYS A 101 3.97 5.00 -8.18
C LYS A 101 5.02 4.59 -9.22
N VAL A 102 6.18 4.08 -8.77
CA VAL A 102 7.24 3.59 -9.66
C VAL A 102 6.75 2.36 -10.43
N ALA A 103 6.17 1.38 -9.73
CA ALA A 103 5.64 0.17 -10.36
C ALA A 103 4.54 0.49 -11.40
N GLU A 104 3.64 1.42 -11.09
CA GLU A 104 2.59 1.86 -12.02
C GLU A 104 3.15 2.60 -13.23
N SER A 105 4.18 3.42 -13.02
CA SER A 105 4.86 4.11 -14.12
C SER A 105 5.53 3.12 -15.07
N ILE A 106 6.25 2.12 -14.54
CA ILE A 106 6.87 1.06 -15.34
C ILE A 106 5.82 0.23 -16.08
N TYR A 107 4.74 -0.16 -15.39
CA TYR A 107 3.63 -0.89 -16.01
C TYR A 107 3.08 -0.10 -17.19
N LYS A 108 2.75 1.18 -16.99
CA LYS A 108 2.23 2.05 -18.04
C LYS A 108 3.14 2.10 -19.27
N LEU A 109 4.44 2.33 -19.07
CA LEU A 109 5.44 2.39 -20.15
C LEU A 109 5.57 1.07 -20.93
N THR A 110 5.33 -0.07 -20.28
CA THR A 110 5.49 -1.40 -20.89
C THR A 110 4.18 -1.99 -21.43
N SER A 111 3.02 -1.50 -20.98
CA SER A 111 1.70 -1.96 -21.40
C SER A 111 1.05 -1.11 -22.47
N GLU A 112 1.41 0.18 -22.61
CA GLU A 112 0.86 1.06 -23.67
C GLU A 112 1.46 0.79 -25.08
N ASN A 113 2.44 -0.12 -25.18
CA ASN A 113 3.09 -0.52 -26.43
C ASN A 113 2.64 -1.91 -26.95
N LYS A 114 1.50 -2.42 -26.48
CA LYS A 114 0.87 -3.66 -26.97
C LYS A 114 -0.50 -3.34 -27.56
#